data_AF-A0AA46BLC7-F1
#
_entry.id   AF-A0AA46BLC7-F1
#
_cell.length_a   1.000
_cell.length_b   1.000
_cell.length_c   1.000
_cell.angle_alpha   90.00
_cell.angle_beta   90.00
_cell.angle_gamma   90.00
#
_symmetry.space_group_name_H-M   'P 1'
#
loop_
_entity.id
_entity.type
_entity.pdbx_description
1 polymer ?
#
loop_
_entity_poly.entity_id
_entity_poly.type
_entity_poly.pdbx_seq_one_letter_code
_entity_poly.pdbx_strand_id
1 'polypeptide(L)'
;MTTQRLPHGDGQAVRTPDGTYMHIAPNTDADTLATALANRTQSRRPHHPTITTHGQAPQLFDPLLAALATACTTPNDNTTPPTIALHAITTPEDENLAHTHLTNGTTILAVHREDDVLYIHPLATPNDPQAISPHHIRARRLAASPAPDLAHTHWHTHGGDPLTDLPHHAAHLASAHLLTNLLTHLHHIPQRGPHLLTRIEMTPLRITTHPIIAVPPTEPLPAGR
;
A
#
# COMPACT_ATOMS: atom_id res chain seq x y z
N MET A 1 33.48 14.31 3.08
CA MET A 1 32.91 14.39 1.71
C MET A 1 33.94 15.10 0.85
N THR A 2 34.39 14.47 -0.23
CA THR A 2 35.44 15.03 -1.11
C THR A 2 34.76 15.90 -2.17
N THR A 3 35.04 17.19 -2.17
CA THR A 3 34.56 18.13 -3.20
C THR A 3 35.46 18.02 -4.43
N GLN A 4 34.85 17.87 -5.61
CA GLN A 4 35.58 17.78 -6.88
C GLN A 4 34.97 18.80 -7.86
N ARG A 5 35.81 19.68 -8.41
CA ARG A 5 35.39 20.60 -9.49
C ARG A 5 35.31 19.82 -10.79
N LEU A 6 34.16 19.88 -11.48
CA LEU A 6 33.99 19.30 -12.80
C LEU A 6 34.57 20.23 -13.88
N PRO A 7 35.00 19.70 -15.04
CA PRO A 7 35.79 20.47 -16.01
C PRO A 7 35.00 21.54 -16.78
N HIS A 8 33.67 21.52 -16.77
CA HIS A 8 32.84 22.44 -17.54
C HIS A 8 31.64 22.95 -16.74
N GLY A 9 31.72 24.22 -16.32
CA GLY A 9 30.66 24.95 -15.63
C GLY A 9 31.02 25.30 -14.19
N ASP A 10 30.92 26.58 -13.83
CA ASP A 10 31.29 27.18 -12.53
C ASP A 10 30.46 26.67 -11.31
N GLY A 11 29.75 25.56 -11.42
CA GLY A 11 28.96 24.95 -10.34
C GLY A 11 29.78 23.95 -9.54
N GLN A 12 29.86 24.13 -8.22
CA GLN A 12 30.30 23.05 -7.33
C GLN A 12 29.23 21.95 -7.32
N ALA A 13 29.62 20.69 -7.46
CA ALA A 13 28.72 19.56 -7.32
C ALA A 13 29.22 18.65 -6.20
N VAL A 14 28.31 18.15 -5.36
CA VAL A 14 28.62 17.17 -4.32
C VAL A 14 27.97 15.85 -4.69
N ARG A 15 28.77 14.78 -4.60
CA ARG A 15 28.30 13.41 -4.81
C ARG A 15 27.53 12.95 -3.57
N THR A 16 26.27 12.59 -3.74
CA THR A 16 25.41 12.07 -2.67
C THR A 16 25.69 10.59 -2.41
N PRO A 17 25.30 10.04 -1.23
CA PRO A 17 25.54 8.63 -0.88
C PRO A 17 24.91 7.62 -1.84
N ASP A 18 23.87 8.01 -2.58
CA ASP A 18 23.19 7.20 -3.60
C ASP A 18 23.85 7.27 -4.99
N GLY A 19 24.98 7.98 -5.12
CA GLY A 19 25.76 8.05 -6.36
C GLY A 19 25.30 9.12 -7.36
N THR A 20 24.26 9.90 -7.04
CA THR A 20 23.87 11.07 -7.85
C THR A 20 24.72 12.31 -7.54
N TYR A 21 24.62 13.34 -8.39
CA TYR A 21 25.34 14.61 -8.21
C TYR A 21 24.33 15.73 -7.98
N MET A 22 24.51 16.46 -6.88
CA MET A 22 23.71 17.63 -6.56
C MET A 22 24.51 18.89 -6.89
N HIS A 23 23.95 19.75 -7.75
CA HIS A 23 24.53 21.05 -8.09
C HIS A 23 24.31 22.04 -6.94
N ILE A 24 25.39 22.63 -6.46
CA ILE A 24 25.36 23.70 -5.45
C ILE A 24 25.19 25.02 -6.18
N ALA A 25 24.13 25.75 -5.85
CA ALA A 25 23.92 27.10 -6.35
C ALA A 25 25.10 28.00 -5.91
N PRO A 26 25.67 28.83 -6.81
CA PRO A 26 26.74 29.74 -6.45
C PRO A 26 26.23 30.71 -5.38
N ASN A 27 26.96 30.83 -4.27
CA ASN A 27 26.66 31.61 -3.05
C ASN A 27 25.94 30.90 -1.89
N THR A 28 25.85 29.56 -1.89
CA THR A 28 25.45 28.86 -0.65
C THR A 28 26.71 28.55 0.18
N ASP A 29 26.80 29.12 1.39
CA ASP A 29 27.89 28.84 2.32
C ASP A 29 27.95 27.34 2.66
N ALA A 30 29.16 26.77 2.63
CA ALA A 30 29.39 25.34 2.79
C ALA A 30 28.86 24.82 4.14
N ASP A 31 28.93 25.65 5.19
CA ASP A 31 28.43 25.30 6.53
C ASP A 31 26.89 25.34 6.60
N THR A 32 26.26 26.25 5.86
CA THR A 32 24.81 26.30 5.71
C THR A 32 24.30 25.08 4.94
N LEU A 33 25.04 24.66 3.90
CA LEU A 33 24.71 23.49 3.10
C LEU A 33 24.97 22.18 3.84
N ALA A 34 26.06 22.10 4.62
CA ALA A 34 26.35 20.98 5.51
C ALA A 34 25.31 20.85 6.62
N THR A 35 24.84 21.97 7.17
CA THR A 35 23.76 21.99 8.17
C THR A 35 22.41 21.64 7.57
N ALA A 36 22.09 22.13 6.36
CA ALA A 36 20.88 21.74 5.63
C ALA A 36 20.91 20.26 5.25
N LEU A 37 22.05 19.73 4.82
CA LEU A 37 22.24 18.30 4.55
C LEU A 37 22.13 17.49 5.84
N ALA A 38 22.81 17.90 6.92
CA ALA A 38 22.75 17.27 8.23
C ALA A 38 21.30 17.22 8.74
N ASN A 39 20.59 18.35 8.72
CA ASN A 39 19.17 18.45 9.09
C ASN A 39 18.27 17.60 8.19
N ARG A 40 18.60 17.48 6.89
CA ARG A 40 17.88 16.62 5.95
C ARG A 40 18.16 15.14 6.20
N THR A 41 19.40 14.74 6.53
CA THR A 41 19.75 13.38 6.96
C THR A 41 19.23 13.05 8.36
N GLN A 42 19.08 14.04 9.24
CA GLN A 42 18.55 13.87 10.58
C GLN A 42 17.01 13.79 10.56
N SER A 43 16.36 14.56 9.68
CA SER A 43 14.93 14.42 9.34
C SER A 43 14.65 13.18 8.48
N ARG A 44 15.67 12.64 7.79
CA ARG A 44 15.67 11.32 7.13
C ARG A 44 16.39 10.27 7.98
N ARG A 45 16.44 10.40 9.32
CA ARG A 45 16.62 9.17 10.11
C ARG A 45 15.47 8.27 9.69
N PRO A 46 15.73 7.07 9.17
CA PRO A 46 14.65 6.22 8.72
C PRO A 46 13.80 5.94 9.95
N HIS A 47 12.61 6.54 10.02
CA HIS A 47 11.52 5.84 10.66
C HIS A 47 11.40 4.58 9.82
N HIS A 48 12.04 3.49 10.28
CA HIS A 48 11.85 2.19 9.68
C HIS A 48 10.34 1.96 9.73
N PRO A 49 9.67 1.89 8.56
CA PRO A 49 8.23 1.77 8.54
C PRO A 49 7.87 0.51 9.30
N THR A 50 6.92 0.65 10.21
CA THR A 50 6.40 -0.49 10.94
C THR A 50 5.35 -1.19 10.10
N ILE A 51 5.44 -2.51 10.00
CA ILE A 51 4.51 -3.35 9.24
C ILE A 51 3.82 -4.37 10.16
N THR A 52 2.51 -4.53 10.00
CA THR A 52 1.72 -5.58 10.65
C THR A 52 0.87 -6.33 9.65
N THR A 53 0.43 -7.52 10.05
CA THR A 53 -0.53 -8.33 9.30
C THR A 53 -1.81 -8.53 10.13
N HIS A 54 -2.95 -8.56 9.45
CA HIS A 54 -4.26 -8.81 10.02
C HIS A 54 -4.97 -9.86 9.15
N GLY A 55 -5.63 -10.82 9.80
CA GLY A 55 -6.21 -11.99 9.12
C GLY A 55 -5.17 -13.09 8.81
N GLN A 56 -5.66 -14.27 8.40
CA GLN A 56 -4.83 -15.45 8.14
C GLN A 56 -4.50 -15.58 6.64
N ALA A 57 -3.27 -15.26 6.26
CA ALA A 57 -2.76 -15.48 4.91
C ALA A 57 -1.24 -15.79 4.90
N PRO A 58 -0.79 -16.85 5.60
CA PRO A 58 0.64 -17.14 5.79
C PRO A 58 1.38 -17.32 4.45
N GLN A 59 0.75 -17.95 3.46
CA GLN A 59 1.32 -18.16 2.12
C GLN A 59 1.61 -16.86 1.36
N LEU A 60 0.92 -15.77 1.71
CA LEU A 60 1.12 -14.45 1.12
C LEU A 60 2.03 -13.56 1.96
N PHE A 61 1.77 -13.52 3.27
CA PHE A 61 2.38 -12.53 4.14
C PHE A 61 3.73 -12.96 4.72
N ASP A 62 3.93 -14.23 5.08
CA ASP A 62 5.20 -14.71 5.62
C ASP A 62 6.38 -14.49 4.66
N PRO A 63 6.31 -14.90 3.37
CA PRO A 63 7.43 -14.67 2.44
C PRO A 63 7.66 -13.17 2.21
N LEU A 64 6.60 -12.36 2.26
CA LEU A 64 6.69 -10.92 2.06
C LEU A 64 7.33 -10.22 3.26
N LEU A 65 6.95 -10.60 4.49
CA LEU A 65 7.59 -10.10 5.71
C LEU A 65 9.07 -10.50 5.77
N ALA A 66 9.39 -11.75 5.38
CA ALA A 66 10.77 -12.20 5.27
C ALA A 66 11.58 -11.36 4.26
N ALA A 67 10.99 -11.03 3.10
CA ALA A 67 11.62 -10.19 2.09
C ALA A 67 11.79 -8.72 2.54
N LEU A 68 10.90 -8.22 3.41
CA LEU A 68 10.92 -6.85 3.91
C LEU A 68 11.65 -6.69 5.24
N ALA A 69 12.23 -7.74 5.81
CA ALA A 69 12.85 -7.73 7.13
C ALA A 69 14.00 -6.71 7.27
N THR A 70 14.65 -6.32 6.17
CA THR A 70 15.70 -5.28 6.16
C THR A 70 15.15 -3.86 5.96
N ALA A 71 13.92 -3.73 5.47
CA ALA A 71 13.30 -2.44 5.12
C ALA A 71 12.30 -1.97 6.19
N CYS A 72 11.55 -2.91 6.79
CA CYS A 72 10.49 -2.65 7.75
C CYS A 72 10.79 -3.33 9.10
N THR A 73 10.18 -2.83 10.17
CA THR A 73 10.18 -3.49 11.48
C THR A 73 8.75 -3.87 11.87
N THR A 74 8.59 -4.81 12.79
CA THR A 74 7.29 -5.04 13.44
C THR A 74 7.15 -4.08 14.63
N PRO A 75 5.95 -3.54 14.91
CA PRO A 75 5.74 -2.74 16.12
C PRO A 75 6.14 -3.54 17.37
N ASN A 76 6.80 -2.87 18.33
CA ASN A 76 7.21 -3.48 19.60
C ASN A 76 6.08 -3.53 20.64
N ASP A 77 4.97 -2.82 20.39
CA ASP A 77 3.81 -2.74 21.27
C ASP A 77 2.53 -2.62 20.42
N ASN A 78 1.42 -3.16 20.91
CA ASN A 78 0.10 -3.14 20.28
C ASN A 78 -0.59 -1.76 20.34
N THR A 79 0.00 -0.79 21.05
CA THR A 79 -0.59 0.54 21.24
C THR A 79 -0.22 1.55 20.15
N THR A 80 0.89 1.34 19.44
CA THR A 80 1.34 2.26 18.39
C THR A 80 0.78 1.79 17.04
N PRO A 81 -0.01 2.61 16.32
CA PRO A 81 -0.51 2.22 15.02
C PRO A 81 0.66 1.98 14.04
N PRO A 82 0.61 0.91 13.25
CA PRO A 82 1.66 0.60 12.29
C PRO A 82 1.69 1.65 11.16
N THR A 83 2.83 1.78 10.50
CA THR A 83 2.92 2.63 9.30
C THR A 83 2.21 1.97 8.12
N ILE A 84 2.30 0.64 8.04
CA ILE A 84 1.73 -0.20 6.99
C ILE A 84 1.00 -1.37 7.63
N ALA A 85 -0.23 -1.65 7.21
CA ALA A 85 -0.98 -2.85 7.61
C ALA A 85 -1.37 -3.67 6.38
N LEU A 86 -1.07 -4.96 6.42
CA LEU A 86 -1.49 -5.94 5.43
C LEU A 86 -2.76 -6.64 5.93
N HIS A 87 -3.81 -6.63 5.13
CA HIS A 87 -5.11 -7.17 5.52
C HIS A 87 -5.50 -8.35 4.63
N ALA A 88 -5.65 -9.52 5.23
CA ALA A 88 -6.35 -10.66 4.68
C ALA A 88 -7.83 -10.53 5.07
N ILE A 89 -8.63 -10.03 4.15
CA ILE A 89 -10.06 -9.80 4.35
C ILE A 89 -10.80 -11.12 4.10
N THR A 90 -11.35 -11.67 5.18
CA THR A 90 -12.20 -12.87 5.13
C THR A 90 -13.59 -12.61 5.71
N THR A 91 -13.73 -11.53 6.48
CA THR A 91 -14.95 -11.16 7.16
C THR A 91 -15.24 -9.66 7.01
N PRO A 92 -16.48 -9.22 7.25
CA PRO A 92 -16.81 -7.80 7.31
C PRO A 92 -16.08 -7.05 8.43
N GLU A 93 -15.72 -7.76 9.50
CA GLU A 93 -14.94 -7.19 10.60
C GLU A 93 -13.52 -6.84 10.14
N ASP A 94 -12.90 -7.67 9.30
CA ASP A 94 -11.61 -7.38 8.68
C ASP A 94 -11.66 -6.12 7.81
N GLU A 95 -12.77 -5.91 7.07
CA GLU A 95 -12.98 -4.70 6.25
C GLU A 95 -13.09 -3.45 7.10
N ASN A 96 -13.89 -3.51 8.17
CA ASN A 96 -14.08 -2.41 9.10
C ASN A 96 -12.76 -2.06 9.79
N LEU A 97 -11.98 -3.07 10.15
CA LEU A 97 -10.64 -2.88 10.72
C LEU A 97 -9.69 -2.21 9.73
N ALA A 98 -9.64 -2.69 8.48
CA ALA A 98 -8.82 -2.09 7.43
C ALA A 98 -9.20 -0.62 7.17
N HIS A 99 -10.51 -0.34 7.12
CA HIS A 99 -10.98 1.05 6.98
C HIS A 99 -10.56 1.91 8.18
N THR A 100 -10.70 1.39 9.39
CA THR A 100 -10.30 2.08 10.63
C THR A 100 -8.80 2.38 10.66
N HIS A 101 -7.96 1.45 10.23
CA HIS A 101 -6.52 1.67 10.09
C HIS A 101 -6.22 2.80 9.11
N LEU A 102 -6.87 2.79 7.93
CA LEU A 102 -6.70 3.85 6.94
C LEU A 102 -7.09 5.22 7.49
N THR A 103 -8.24 5.32 8.18
CA THR A 103 -8.69 6.59 8.79
C THR A 103 -7.79 7.05 9.94
N ASN A 104 -7.11 6.12 10.61
CA ASN A 104 -6.17 6.41 11.71
C ASN A 104 -4.74 6.70 11.22
N GLY A 105 -4.51 6.86 9.91
CA GLY A 105 -3.21 7.25 9.37
C GLY A 105 -2.29 6.07 8.99
N THR A 106 -2.82 4.86 8.89
CA THR A 106 -2.05 3.68 8.44
C THR A 106 -2.20 3.49 6.94
N THR A 107 -1.11 3.19 6.23
CA THR A 107 -1.18 2.74 4.84
C THR A 107 -1.66 1.29 4.81
N ILE A 108 -2.69 0.97 4.02
CA ILE A 108 -3.23 -0.38 3.96
C ILE A 108 -3.01 -1.03 2.60
N LEU A 109 -2.74 -2.33 2.63
CA LEU A 109 -2.80 -3.20 1.46
C LEU A 109 -3.66 -4.40 1.81
N ALA A 110 -4.75 -4.60 1.07
CA ALA A 110 -5.72 -5.64 1.37
C ALA A 110 -5.80 -6.69 0.26
N VAL A 111 -6.10 -7.92 0.65
CA VAL A 111 -6.41 -9.03 -0.23
C VAL A 111 -7.67 -9.72 0.26
N HIS A 112 -8.45 -10.27 -0.66
CA HIS A 112 -9.54 -11.19 -0.33
C HIS A 112 -9.63 -12.26 -1.41
N ARG A 113 -10.25 -13.37 -1.06
CA ARG A 113 -10.51 -14.47 -1.97
C ARG A 113 -12.01 -14.67 -2.10
N GLU A 114 -12.42 -15.00 -3.32
CA GLU A 114 -13.76 -15.49 -3.61
C GLU A 114 -13.63 -16.70 -4.52
N ASP A 115 -14.04 -17.86 -4.03
CA ASP A 115 -13.97 -19.11 -4.78
C ASP A 115 -12.54 -19.37 -5.32
N ASP A 116 -12.38 -19.45 -6.65
CA ASP A 116 -11.08 -19.67 -7.32
C ASP A 116 -10.41 -18.35 -7.75
N VAL A 117 -10.81 -17.22 -7.18
CA VAL A 117 -10.32 -15.89 -7.57
C VAL A 117 -9.73 -15.16 -6.36
N LEU A 118 -8.49 -14.72 -6.51
CA LEU A 118 -7.82 -13.85 -5.54
C LEU A 118 -7.87 -12.40 -6.03
N TYR A 119 -8.23 -11.49 -5.14
CA TYR A 119 -8.26 -10.07 -5.41
C TYR A 119 -7.24 -9.35 -4.55
N ILE A 120 -6.46 -8.47 -5.17
CA ILE A 120 -5.52 -7.56 -4.50
C ILE A 120 -6.04 -6.15 -4.68
N HIS A 121 -6.34 -5.51 -3.55
CA HIS A 121 -6.84 -4.15 -3.52
C HIS A 121 -5.71 -3.18 -3.86
N PRO A 122 -6.02 -2.02 -4.47
CA PRO A 122 -5.02 -0.96 -4.63
C PRO A 122 -4.48 -0.56 -3.25
N LEU A 123 -3.18 -0.24 -3.20
CA LEU A 123 -2.58 0.34 -2.00
C LEU A 123 -3.30 1.64 -1.64
N ALA A 124 -3.80 1.74 -0.42
CA ALA A 124 -4.52 2.92 0.06
C ALA A 124 -3.68 3.63 1.12
N THR A 125 -3.35 4.89 0.87
CA THR A 125 -2.56 5.72 1.79
C THR A 125 -3.43 6.81 2.42
N PRO A 126 -3.26 7.17 3.70
CA PRO A 126 -4.10 8.16 4.38
C PRO A 126 -3.99 9.58 3.77
N ASN A 127 -2.89 9.88 3.10
CA ASN A 127 -2.65 11.17 2.45
C ASN A 127 -3.29 11.28 1.06
N ASP A 128 -3.87 10.19 0.55
CA ASP A 128 -4.53 10.17 -0.74
C ASP A 128 -6.03 10.39 -0.57
N PRO A 129 -6.59 11.52 -1.03
CA PRO A 129 -8.01 11.82 -0.90
C PRO A 129 -8.90 10.88 -1.75
N GLN A 130 -8.32 10.12 -2.67
CA GLN A 130 -9.00 9.13 -3.50
C GLN A 130 -8.70 7.68 -3.06
N ALA A 131 -8.07 7.51 -1.90
CA ALA A 131 -7.73 6.20 -1.35
C ALA A 131 -8.95 5.26 -1.31
N ILE A 132 -8.76 4.05 -1.83
CA ILE A 132 -9.81 3.03 -1.93
C ILE A 132 -9.67 2.07 -0.75
N SER A 133 -10.63 2.11 0.18
CA SER A 133 -10.74 1.10 1.23
C SER A 133 -11.48 -0.15 0.72
N PRO A 134 -11.35 -1.30 1.41
CA PRO A 134 -12.18 -2.48 1.15
C PRO A 134 -13.69 -2.17 1.11
N HIS A 135 -14.15 -1.25 1.95
CA HIS A 135 -15.54 -0.79 1.97
C HIS A 135 -15.98 -0.17 0.63
N HIS A 136 -15.14 0.63 -0.03
CA HIS A 136 -15.46 1.20 -1.35
C HIS A 136 -15.61 0.13 -2.43
N ILE A 137 -14.77 -0.91 -2.39
CA ILE A 137 -14.82 -2.03 -3.35
C ILE A 137 -16.13 -2.80 -3.19
N ARG A 138 -16.47 -3.13 -1.93
CA ARG A 138 -17.73 -3.79 -1.61
C ARG A 138 -18.94 -2.95 -2.02
N ALA A 139 -18.97 -1.67 -1.64
CA ALA A 139 -20.06 -0.77 -1.99
C ALA A 139 -20.29 -0.67 -3.51
N ARG A 140 -19.22 -0.59 -4.30
CA ARG A 140 -19.33 -0.61 -5.77
C ARG A 140 -19.86 -1.92 -6.31
N ARG A 141 -19.39 -3.04 -5.78
CA ARG A 141 -19.85 -4.35 -6.21
C ARG A 141 -21.35 -4.51 -5.94
N LEU A 142 -21.80 -4.10 -4.76
CA LEU A 142 -23.23 -4.12 -4.41
C LEU A 142 -24.04 -3.20 -5.33
N ALA A 143 -23.54 -1.99 -5.62
CA ALA A 143 -24.21 -1.05 -6.52
C ALA A 143 -24.25 -1.52 -7.99
N ALA A 144 -23.26 -2.29 -8.43
CA ALA A 144 -23.19 -2.84 -9.79
C ALA A 144 -23.99 -4.14 -9.95
N SER A 145 -24.44 -4.75 -8.85
CA SER A 145 -25.19 -6.01 -8.88
C SER A 145 -26.66 -5.76 -9.23
N PRO A 146 -27.24 -6.54 -10.17
CA PRO A 146 -28.69 -6.52 -10.42
C PRO A 146 -29.49 -7.12 -9.24
N ALA A 147 -28.83 -7.82 -8.31
CA ALA A 147 -29.40 -8.39 -7.10
C ALA A 147 -28.49 -8.06 -5.90
N PRO A 148 -28.60 -6.85 -5.32
CA PRO A 148 -27.67 -6.38 -4.29
C PRO A 148 -27.73 -7.24 -3.02
N ASP A 149 -28.91 -7.72 -2.62
CA ASP A 149 -29.06 -8.57 -1.44
C ASP A 149 -28.37 -9.92 -1.62
N LEU A 150 -28.51 -10.55 -2.78
CA LEU A 150 -27.80 -11.79 -3.10
C LEU A 150 -26.28 -11.58 -3.17
N ALA A 151 -25.83 -10.46 -3.74
CA ALA A 151 -24.41 -10.12 -3.78
C ALA A 151 -23.85 -9.86 -2.38
N HIS A 152 -24.63 -9.23 -1.50
CA HIS A 152 -24.28 -9.00 -0.11
C HIS A 152 -24.14 -10.34 0.65
N THR A 153 -25.12 -11.23 0.51
CA THR A 153 -25.05 -12.57 1.10
C THR A 153 -23.87 -13.36 0.54
N HIS A 154 -23.68 -13.35 -0.78
CA HIS A 154 -22.56 -14.06 -1.41
C HIS A 154 -21.21 -13.55 -0.91
N TRP A 155 -21.02 -12.24 -0.80
CA TRP A 155 -19.80 -11.64 -0.25
C TRP A 155 -19.51 -12.11 1.17
N HIS A 156 -20.53 -12.18 2.04
CA HIS A 156 -20.35 -12.68 3.41
C HIS A 156 -20.15 -14.19 3.52
N THR A 157 -20.61 -14.94 2.52
CA THR A 157 -20.61 -16.42 2.55
C THR A 157 -19.40 -17.01 1.82
N HIS A 158 -18.93 -16.35 0.76
CA HIS A 158 -17.84 -16.82 -0.13
C HIS A 158 -16.64 -15.86 -0.17
N GLY A 159 -16.81 -14.59 0.24
CA GLY A 159 -15.69 -13.65 0.42
C GLY A 159 -14.80 -13.96 1.62
N GLY A 160 -15.12 -15.03 2.35
CA GLY A 160 -14.37 -15.56 3.49
C GLY A 160 -13.63 -16.86 3.22
N ASP A 161 -13.48 -17.26 1.95
CA ASP A 161 -12.63 -18.41 1.62
C ASP A 161 -11.22 -18.19 2.17
N PRO A 162 -10.68 -19.12 2.96
CA PRO A 162 -9.46 -18.87 3.69
C PRO A 162 -8.30 -18.71 2.71
N LEU A 163 -7.48 -17.69 2.96
CA LEU A 163 -6.25 -17.38 2.22
C LEU A 163 -5.08 -18.31 2.63
N THR A 164 -5.39 -19.48 3.19
CA THR A 164 -4.43 -20.44 3.77
C THR A 164 -4.09 -21.61 2.85
N ASP A 165 -4.81 -21.80 1.75
CA ASP A 165 -4.64 -22.96 0.85
C ASP A 165 -4.64 -22.56 -0.63
N LEU A 166 -3.95 -21.47 -0.94
CA LEU A 166 -3.77 -20.98 -2.29
C LEU A 166 -2.83 -21.92 -3.08
N PRO A 167 -3.13 -22.20 -4.36
CA PRO A 167 -2.18 -22.87 -5.24
C PRO A 167 -0.85 -22.11 -5.27
N HIS A 168 0.28 -22.82 -5.21
CA HIS A 168 1.62 -22.22 -5.08
C HIS A 168 1.91 -21.15 -6.15
N HIS A 169 1.50 -21.37 -7.39
CA HIS A 169 1.70 -20.41 -8.48
C HIS A 169 0.91 -19.11 -8.27
N ALA A 170 -0.34 -19.21 -7.77
CA ALA A 170 -1.18 -18.06 -7.46
C ALA A 170 -0.62 -17.31 -6.25
N ALA A 171 -0.20 -18.02 -5.20
CA ALA A 171 0.44 -17.43 -4.02
C ALA A 171 1.71 -16.66 -4.39
N HIS A 172 2.62 -17.26 -5.17
CA HIS A 172 3.85 -16.58 -5.61
C HIS A 172 3.57 -15.32 -6.42
N LEU A 173 2.65 -15.39 -7.38
CA LEU A 173 2.28 -14.25 -8.21
C LEU A 173 1.68 -13.13 -7.37
N ALA A 174 0.79 -13.47 -6.44
CA ALA A 174 0.17 -12.51 -5.54
C ALA A 174 1.20 -11.85 -4.61
N SER A 175 2.07 -12.63 -3.99
CA SER A 175 3.16 -12.12 -3.13
C SER A 175 4.09 -11.19 -3.91
N ALA A 176 4.42 -11.51 -5.17
CA ALA A 176 5.22 -10.63 -6.02
C ALA A 176 4.50 -9.31 -6.33
N HIS A 177 3.18 -9.36 -6.58
CA HIS A 177 2.38 -8.16 -6.82
C HIS A 177 2.27 -7.29 -5.55
N LEU A 178 2.05 -7.90 -4.38
CA LEU A 178 2.02 -7.21 -3.09
C LEU A 178 3.38 -6.55 -2.79
N LEU A 179 4.48 -7.30 -2.96
CA LEU A 179 5.83 -6.79 -2.76
C LEU A 179 6.14 -5.60 -3.68
N THR A 180 5.72 -5.68 -4.95
CA THR A 180 5.91 -4.57 -5.91
C THR A 180 5.18 -3.30 -5.47
N ASN A 181 3.94 -3.42 -5.01
CA ASN A 181 3.18 -2.28 -4.48
C ASN A 181 3.85 -1.68 -3.24
N LEU A 182 4.31 -2.52 -2.31
CA LEU A 182 4.99 -2.08 -1.10
C LEU A 182 6.34 -1.42 -1.39
N LEU A 183 7.18 -2.03 -2.22
CA LEU A 183 8.48 -1.44 -2.59
C LEU A 183 8.29 -0.10 -3.31
N THR A 184 7.31 0.00 -4.20
CA THR A 184 6.96 1.28 -4.83
C THR A 184 6.65 2.34 -3.78
N HIS A 185 5.81 2.02 -2.80
CA HIS A 185 5.43 2.93 -1.74
C HIS A 185 6.63 3.33 -0.85
N LEU A 186 7.41 2.34 -0.41
CA LEU A 186 8.60 2.52 0.44
C LEU A 186 9.68 3.36 -0.24
N HIS A 187 9.81 3.25 -1.56
CA HIS A 187 10.72 4.07 -2.36
C HIS A 187 10.11 5.40 -2.83
N HIS A 188 8.88 5.72 -2.39
CA HIS A 188 8.14 6.92 -2.78
C HIS A 188 8.06 7.11 -4.31
N ILE A 189 7.97 6.00 -5.05
CA ILE A 189 7.81 6.04 -6.50
C ILE A 189 6.37 6.50 -6.78
N PRO A 190 6.16 7.61 -7.52
CA PRO A 190 4.83 8.13 -7.77
C PRO A 190 4.01 7.13 -8.60
N GLN A 191 2.89 6.68 -8.04
CA GLN A 191 1.90 5.91 -8.79
C GLN A 191 1.05 6.89 -9.62
N ARG A 192 1.28 6.91 -10.93
CA ARG A 192 0.50 7.73 -11.88
C ARG A 192 -0.53 6.83 -12.56
N GLY A 193 -1.80 7.03 -12.26
CA GLY A 193 -2.88 6.28 -12.89
C GLY A 193 -4.07 6.06 -11.95
N PRO A 194 -5.12 5.39 -12.45
CA PRO A 194 -6.25 5.02 -11.62
C PRO A 194 -5.85 4.00 -10.55
N HIS A 195 -6.61 3.94 -9.45
CA HIS A 195 -6.51 2.82 -8.51
C HIS A 195 -7.02 1.56 -9.19
N LEU A 196 -6.21 0.51 -9.22
CA LEU A 196 -6.52 -0.75 -9.89
C LEU A 196 -6.80 -1.83 -8.84
N LEU A 197 -7.96 -2.47 -8.94
CA LEU A 197 -8.21 -3.76 -8.30
C LEU A 197 -7.66 -4.85 -9.20
N THR A 198 -6.66 -5.57 -8.71
CA THR A 198 -6.07 -6.71 -9.42
C THR A 198 -6.86 -7.97 -9.07
N ARG A 199 -7.28 -8.69 -10.10
CA ARG A 199 -7.99 -9.96 -10.01
C ARG A 199 -7.12 -11.06 -10.60
N ILE A 200 -6.92 -12.14 -9.86
CA ILE A 200 -6.10 -13.29 -10.23
C ILE A 200 -7.00 -14.53 -10.18
N GLU A 201 -7.38 -15.05 -11.35
CA GLU A 201 -8.02 -16.37 -11.44
C GLU A 201 -6.96 -17.43 -11.17
N MET A 202 -7.13 -18.26 -10.14
CA MET A 202 -6.10 -19.21 -9.74
C MET A 202 -5.98 -20.38 -10.73
N THR A 203 -7.09 -20.74 -11.38
CA THR A 203 -7.13 -21.65 -12.54
C THR A 203 -7.89 -20.95 -13.65
N PRO A 204 -7.24 -20.40 -14.71
CA PRO A 204 -5.96 -20.80 -15.31
C PRO A 204 -4.74 -19.87 -15.05
N LEU A 205 -4.68 -19.15 -13.93
CA LEU A 205 -3.67 -18.10 -13.66
C LEU A 205 -3.79 -16.87 -14.59
N ARG A 206 -5.01 -16.37 -14.75
CA ARG A 206 -5.28 -15.14 -15.51
C ARG A 206 -5.30 -13.93 -14.60
N ILE A 207 -4.61 -12.86 -15.01
CA ILE A 207 -4.62 -11.57 -14.31
C ILE A 207 -5.46 -10.58 -15.10
N THR A 208 -6.39 -9.92 -14.42
CA THR A 208 -7.10 -8.75 -14.94
C THR A 208 -7.03 -7.61 -13.94
N THR A 209 -7.02 -6.37 -14.41
CA THR A 209 -7.02 -5.18 -13.56
C THR A 209 -8.24 -4.33 -13.87
N HIS A 210 -8.94 -3.88 -12.83
CA HIS A 210 -10.17 -3.12 -12.96
C HIS A 210 -9.98 -1.74 -12.30
N PRO A 211 -10.19 -0.63 -13.02
CA PRO A 211 -10.13 0.69 -12.41
C PRO A 211 -11.27 0.85 -11.41
N ILE A 212 -10.93 1.34 -10.23
CA ILE A 212 -11.86 1.63 -9.15
C ILE A 212 -11.67 3.08 -8.72
N ILE A 213 -12.78 3.73 -8.41
CA ILE A 213 -12.82 5.09 -7.86
C ILE A 213 -13.47 5.05 -6.48
N ALA A 214 -13.23 6.05 -5.63
CA ALA A 214 -13.86 6.06 -4.32
C ALA A 214 -15.39 6.10 -4.46
N VAL A 215 -16.12 5.54 -3.51
CA VAL A 215 -17.58 5.76 -3.43
C VAL A 215 -17.76 7.02 -2.59
N PRO A 216 -18.34 8.11 -3.13
CA PRO A 216 -18.57 9.30 -2.33
C PRO A 216 -19.49 8.97 -1.15
N PRO A 217 -19.33 9.64 0.00
CA PRO A 217 -20.22 9.44 1.13
C PRO A 217 -21.66 9.67 0.68
N THR A 218 -22.54 8.71 0.93
CA THR A 218 -23.97 8.83 0.64
C THR A 218 -24.52 9.98 1.46
N GLU A 219 -25.09 10.97 0.78
CA GLU A 219 -25.83 12.03 1.45
C GLU A 219 -27.01 11.39 2.20
N PRO A 220 -27.25 11.75 3.48
CA PRO A 220 -28.38 11.22 4.21
C PRO A 220 -29.64 11.52 3.43
N LEU A 221 -30.50 10.51 3.24
CA LEU A 221 -31.81 10.72 2.65
C LEU A 221 -32.49 11.86 3.42
N PRO A 222 -33.02 12.88 2.74
CA PRO A 222 -33.72 13.95 3.41
C PRO A 222 -34.78 13.32 4.30
N ALA A 223 -34.79 13.70 5.58
CA ALA A 223 -35.79 13.24 6.53
C ALA A 223 -37.16 13.45 5.87
N GLY A 224 -37.87 12.34 5.63
CA GLY A 224 -39.11 12.34 4.87
C GLY A 224 -40.07 13.40 5.40
N ARG A 225 -40.71 14.10 4.46
CA ARG A 225 -41.92 14.90 4.75
C ARG A 225 -43.08 13.99 5.08
#